data_AF-A0A3A8QQB1-F1
#
_entry.id   AF-A0A3A8QQB1-F1
#
_cell.length_a   1.000
_cell.length_b   1.000
_cell.length_c   1.000
_cell.angle_alpha   90.00
_cell.angle_beta   90.00
_cell.angle_gamma   90.00
#
_symmetry.space_group_name_H-M   'P 1'
#
loop_
_entity.id
_entity.type
_entity.pdbx_description
1 polymer ?
#
loop_
_entity_poly.entity_id
_entity_poly.type
_entity_poly.pdbx_seq_one_letter_code
_entity_poly.pdbx_strand_id
1 'polypeptide(L)' 'MAKFRQIHVDFWQDSFVIELTPEEKYFYLYLMTNSKTSQCGIYELPKKIIEMDTGYN' A
#
# COMPACT_ATOMS: atom_id res chain seq x y z
N MET A 1 -1.62 -13.42 13.26
CA MET A 1 -2.04 -12.59 12.12
C MET A 1 -1.20 -12.96 10.91
N ALA A 2 -1.77 -13.01 9.70
CA ALA A 2 -1.06 -13.45 8.51
C ALA A 2 0.15 -12.56 8.20
N LYS A 3 1.32 -13.18 7.97
CA LYS A 3 2.58 -12.49 7.63
C LYS A 3 2.67 -12.07 6.15
N PHE A 4 1.72 -12.53 5.33
CA PHE A 4 1.68 -12.32 3.90
C PHE A 4 0.39 -11.61 3.50
N ARG A 5 0.51 -10.66 2.56
CA ARG A 5 -0.59 -9.89 1.99
C ARG A 5 -0.71 -10.24 0.52
N GLN A 6 -1.81 -10.91 0.16
CA GLN A 6 -2.13 -11.23 -1.23
C GLN A 6 -2.70 -10.01 -1.92
N ILE A 7 -2.23 -9.75 -3.14
CA ILE A 7 -2.76 -8.71 -4.01
C ILE A 7 -3.33 -9.39 -5.25
N HIS A 8 -4.55 -9.01 -5.62
CA HIS A 8 -5.17 -9.48 -6.85
C HIS A 8 -4.42 -8.91 -8.05
N VAL A 9 -4.17 -9.75 -9.07
CA VAL A 9 -3.50 -9.33 -10.30
C VAL A 9 -4.26 -8.23 -11.04
N ASP A 10 -5.58 -8.17 -10.85
CA ASP A 10 -6.47 -7.15 -11.38
C ASP A 10 -6.15 -5.74 -10.87
N PHE A 11 -5.37 -5.61 -9.79
CA PHE A 11 -4.87 -4.32 -9.29
C PHE A 11 -4.24 -3.48 -10.41
N TRP A 12 -3.49 -4.09 -11.32
CA TRP A 12 -2.81 -3.37 -12.40
C TRP A 12 -3.75 -2.91 -13.52
N GLN A 13 -4.96 -3.48 -13.58
CA GLN A 13 -5.98 -3.19 -14.59
C GLN A 13 -7.14 -2.38 -14.02
N ASP A 14 -7.14 -2.10 -12.72
CA ASP A 14 -8.17 -1.29 -12.07
C ASP A 14 -8.17 0.13 -12.64
N SER A 15 -9.34 0.63 -13.02
CA SER A 15 -9.49 1.93 -13.69
C SER A 15 -8.95 3.08 -12.86
N PHE A 16 -9.09 3.03 -11.53
CA PHE A 16 -8.54 4.06 -10.66
C PHE A 16 -7.01 3.94 -10.60
N VAL A 17 -6.48 2.72 -10.45
CA VAL A 17 -5.03 2.49 -10.38
C VAL A 17 -4.31 2.87 -11.68
N ILE A 18 -4.94 2.71 -12.84
CA ILE A 18 -4.35 3.09 -14.14
C ILE A 18 -4.14 4.61 -14.25
N GLU A 19 -5.03 5.41 -13.66
CA GLU A 19 -4.97 6.88 -13.73
C GLU A 19 -3.93 7.49 -12.79
N LEU A 20 -3.44 6.74 -11.81
CA LEU A 20 -2.43 7.18 -10.85
C LEU A 20 -1.05 7.34 -11.50
N THR A 21 -0.28 8.30 -10.98
CA THR A 21 1.16 8.37 -11.26
C THR A 21 1.87 7.12 -10.74
N PRO A 22 3.08 6.80 -11.25
CA PRO A 22 3.84 5.66 -10.76
C PRO A 22 4.04 5.70 -9.23
N GLU A 23 4.33 6.87 -8.68
CA GLU A 23 4.55 7.05 -7.24
C GLU A 23 3.28 6.75 -6.42
N GLU A 24 2.14 7.32 -6.82
CA GLU A 24 0.84 7.07 -6.18
C GLU A 24 0.45 5.59 -6.26
N LYS A 25 0.70 4.92 -7.39
CA LYS A 25 0.41 3.50 -7.58
C LYS A 25 1.19 2.61 -6.61
N TYR A 26 2.51 2.83 -6.50
CA TYR A 26 3.34 2.06 -5.57
C TYR A 26 3.05 2.42 -4.12
N PHE A 27 2.70 3.67 -3.85
CA PHE A 27 2.27 4.09 -2.52
C PHE A 27 0.97 3.40 -2.10
N TYR A 28 0.00 3.31 -3.01
CA TYR A 28 -1.25 2.60 -2.77
C TYR A 28 -1.00 1.11 -2.46
N LEU A 29 -0.09 0.47 -3.20
CA LEU A 29 0.33 -0.90 -2.93
C LEU A 29 0.92 -1.03 -1.51
N TYR A 30 1.79 -0.10 -1.11
CA TYR A 30 2.35 -0.05 0.24
C TYR A 30 1.27 0.09 1.33
N LEU A 31 0.23 0.91 1.12
CA LEU A 31 -0.88 1.04 2.06
C LEU A 31 -1.67 -0.27 2.25
N MET A 32 -1.68 -1.16 1.26
CA MET A 32 -2.34 -2.47 1.38
C MET A 32 -1.42 -3.57 1.95
N THR A 33 -0.10 -3.43 1.80
CA THR A 33 0.85 -4.50 2.10
C THR A 33 1.81 -4.25 3.26
N ASN A 34 1.85 -3.05 3.85
CA ASN A 34 2.81 -2.75 4.92
C ASN A 34 2.58 -3.60 6.17
N SER A 35 3.60 -3.63 7.04
CA SER A 35 3.65 -4.46 8.25
C SER A 35 2.56 -4.16 9.30
N LYS A 36 1.96 -2.97 9.26
CA LYS A 36 0.94 -2.53 10.21
C LYS A 36 -0.48 -2.86 9.75
N THR A 37 -0.66 -3.19 8.47
CA THR A 37 -1.97 -3.52 7.90
C THR A 37 -2.66 -4.64 8.68
N SER A 38 -3.98 -4.54 8.82
CA SER A 38 -4.84 -5.58 9.39
C SER A 38 -5.76 -6.15 8.30
N GLN A 39 -6.37 -7.30 8.54
CA GLN A 39 -7.32 -7.89 7.58
C GLN A 39 -8.56 -6.99 7.36
N CYS A 40 -8.92 -6.19 8.36
CA CYS A 40 -10.03 -5.24 8.29
C CYS A 40 -9.64 -3.92 7.60
N GLY A 41 -8.36 -3.74 7.22
CA GLY A 41 -7.87 -2.52 6.56
C GLY A 41 -7.72 -1.30 7.47
N ILE A 42 -8.06 -1.40 8.76
CA ILE A 42 -7.96 -0.30 9.72
C ILE A 42 -6.71 -0.53 10.58
N TYR A 43 -5.79 0.43 10.56
CA TYR A 43 -4.55 0.39 11.32
C TYR A 43 -3.95 1.79 11.48
N GLU A 44 -3.09 1.97 12.47
CA GLU A 44 -2.33 3.21 12.67
C GLU A 44 -1.06 3.20 11.82
N LEU A 45 -0.83 4.29 11.08
CA LEU A 45 0.34 4.44 10.22
C LEU A 45 0.97 5.83 10.42
N PRO A 46 2.02 5.94 11.25
CA PRO A 46 2.73 7.20 11.46
C PRO A 46 3.51 7.62 10.21
N LYS A 47 3.40 8.89 9.81
CA LYS A 47 4.10 9.43 8.61
C LYS A 47 5.59 9.14 8.58
N LYS A 48 6.27 9.25 9.73
CA LYS A 48 7.70 8.97 9.86
C LYS A 48 8.08 7.53 9.47
N ILE A 49 7.20 6.56 9.72
CA ILE A 49 7.42 5.16 9.32
C ILE A 49 7.27 5.02 7.81
N ILE A 50 6.28 5.71 7.24
CA ILE A 50 6.07 5.74 5.78
C ILE A 50 7.32 6.30 5.09
N GLU A 51 7.80 7.47 5.53
CA GLU A 51 9.01 8.12 5.02
C GLU A 51 10.23 7.18 5.08
N MET A 52 10.39 6.46 6.20
CA MET A 52 11.47 5.49 6.38
C MET A 52 11.35 4.25 5.48
N ASP A 53 10.14 3.71 5.31
CA ASP A 53 9.91 2.49 4.52
C ASP A 53 9.98 2.76 3.01
N THR A 54 9.48 3.92 2.57
CA THR A 54 9.37 4.25 1.14
C THR A 54 10.50 5.15 0.64
N GLY A 55 11.21 5.85 1.53
CA GLY A 55 12.27 6.80 1.18
C GLY A 55 11.78 8.12 0.58
N TYR A 56 10.47 8.38 0.66
CA TYR A 56 9.84 9.64 0.21
C TYR A 56 9.84 10.67 1.35
N ASN A 57 9.97 11.96 1.04
CA ASN A 57 9.88 13.10 1.98
C ASN A 57 8.83 14.10 1.52
#